data_AF-A0A917CBA3-F1
#
_entry.id   AF-A0A917CBA3-F1
#
_cell.length_a   1.000
_cell.length_b   1.000
_cell.length_c   1.000
_cell.angle_alpha   90.00
_cell.angle_beta   90.00
_cell.angle_gamma   90.00
#
_symmetry.space_group_name_H-M   'P 1'
#
loop_
_entity.id
_entity.type
_entity.pdbx_description
1 polymer ?
#
loop_
_entity_poly.entity_id
_entity_poly.type
_entity_poly.pdbx_seq_one_letter_code
_entity_poly.pdbx_strand_id
1 'polypeptide(L)'
;MIRTRRPFLLGVIAALLATAAPLAPAAATEVEENEALVMRIVFEDCLGYIRAGTTPFAGLDTRPASEEALKAVHRTMRAHGTTVQLLAPRYVAAWGEAPDARFCVVHTVYGENGPPGDGKLGVRPEGFIARVTERAAKAGLTHAETSDVFSPVHSTRWAEPETGFEAGPKRPIALSLMPTAANADKSLLDAGLIVMGGPTLGKP
;
A
#
# COMPACT_ATOMS: atom_id res chain seq x y z
N MET A 1 -51.80 52.81 -56.85
CA MET A 1 -52.56 52.27 -55.71
C MET A 1 -52.38 50.76 -55.68
N ILE A 2 -52.33 50.20 -54.46
CA ILE A 2 -52.30 48.77 -54.07
C ILE A 2 -50.90 48.11 -53.97
N ARG A 3 -50.52 47.89 -52.70
CA ARG A 3 -49.41 47.11 -52.14
C ARG A 3 -49.72 45.61 -52.22
N THR A 4 -48.70 44.75 -52.40
CA THR A 4 -48.66 43.39 -51.82
C THR A 4 -47.25 42.77 -51.98
N ARG A 5 -46.42 42.86 -50.94
CA ARG A 5 -45.96 41.77 -50.03
C ARG A 5 -44.98 40.74 -50.63
N ARG A 6 -43.71 40.88 -50.23
CA ARG A 6 -42.68 39.81 -50.20
C ARG A 6 -42.98 38.81 -49.08
N PRO A 7 -42.58 37.55 -49.27
CA PRO A 7 -41.84 36.81 -48.24
C PRO A 7 -40.52 36.29 -48.87
N PHE A 8 -39.33 36.79 -48.51
CA PHE A 8 -38.55 36.35 -47.35
C PHE A 8 -38.74 34.86 -47.00
N LEU A 9 -37.98 33.99 -47.67
CA LEU A 9 -37.63 32.67 -47.17
C LEU A 9 -36.13 32.69 -46.89
N LEU A 10 -35.81 33.20 -45.69
CA LEU A 10 -34.56 32.91 -45.01
C LEU A 10 -34.52 31.40 -44.76
N GLY A 11 -33.66 30.70 -45.49
CA GLY A 11 -33.31 29.32 -45.19
C GLY A 11 -32.69 29.27 -43.80
N VAL A 12 -33.40 28.64 -42.88
CA VAL A 12 -32.94 28.38 -41.52
C VAL A 12 -31.76 27.42 -41.61
N ILE A 13 -30.55 27.94 -41.41
CA ILE A 13 -29.36 27.14 -41.11
C ILE A 13 -29.65 26.45 -39.79
N ALA A 14 -29.98 25.16 -39.85
CA ALA A 14 -30.11 24.29 -38.70
C ALA A 14 -28.73 24.18 -38.04
N ALA A 15 -28.49 25.02 -37.03
CA ALA A 15 -27.33 24.92 -36.16
C ALA A 15 -27.46 23.62 -35.35
N LEU A 16 -26.71 22.59 -35.74
CA LEU A 16 -26.35 21.49 -34.85
C LEU A 16 -25.53 22.08 -33.70
N LEU A 17 -26.20 22.51 -32.64
CA LEU A 17 -25.58 22.68 -31.33
C LEU A 17 -25.36 21.28 -30.76
N ALA A 18 -24.20 20.70 -31.10
CA ALA A 18 -23.61 19.63 -30.33
C ALA A 18 -23.38 20.17 -28.93
N THR A 19 -24.29 19.85 -27.99
CA THR A 19 -24.08 20.06 -26.57
C THR A 19 -22.93 19.16 -26.14
N ALA A 20 -21.72 19.70 -26.20
CA ALA A 20 -20.58 19.15 -25.49
C ALA A 20 -20.92 19.22 -24.00
N ALA A 21 -21.48 18.11 -23.48
CA ALA A 21 -21.60 17.93 -22.05
C ALA A 21 -20.18 18.06 -21.47
N PRO A 22 -19.92 19.01 -20.56
CA PRO A 22 -18.63 19.06 -19.91
C PRO A 22 -18.47 17.74 -19.16
N LEU A 23 -17.47 16.94 -19.56
CA LEU A 23 -16.95 15.84 -18.75
C LEU A 23 -16.52 16.48 -17.43
N ALA A 24 -17.37 16.39 -16.42
CA ALA A 24 -17.01 16.79 -15.07
C ALA A 24 -15.75 16.00 -14.72
N PRO A 25 -14.64 16.65 -14.31
CA PRO A 25 -13.47 15.92 -13.84
C PRO A 25 -13.94 15.01 -12.71
N ALA A 26 -13.73 13.71 -12.87
CA ALA A 26 -14.02 12.74 -11.82
C ALA A 26 -13.31 13.25 -10.57
N ALA A 27 -14.09 13.61 -9.54
CA ALA A 27 -13.53 14.10 -8.29
C ALA A 27 -12.58 13.02 -7.78
N ALA A 28 -11.29 13.35 -7.69
CA ALA A 28 -10.32 12.45 -7.09
C ALA A 28 -10.78 12.18 -5.66
N THR A 29 -11.17 10.95 -5.36
CA THR A 29 -11.55 10.55 -4.01
C THR A 29 -10.38 10.86 -3.09
N GLU A 30 -10.60 11.74 -2.11
CA GLU A 30 -9.59 12.10 -1.14
C GLU A 30 -9.26 10.87 -0.29
N VAL A 31 -7.98 10.49 -0.26
CA VAL A 31 -7.55 9.34 0.53
C VAL A 31 -7.40 9.77 1.98
N GLU A 32 -8.14 9.12 2.88
CA GLU A 32 -8.03 9.36 4.31
C GLU A 32 -6.59 9.13 4.81
N GLU A 33 -6.08 10.06 5.62
CA GLU A 33 -4.78 9.95 6.26
C GLU A 33 -4.81 8.90 7.37
N ASN A 34 -4.03 7.83 7.20
CA ASN A 34 -4.03 6.62 8.00
C ASN A 34 -2.63 6.30 8.58
N GLU A 35 -1.77 7.31 8.75
CA GLU A 35 -0.38 7.09 9.18
C GLU A 35 -0.28 6.36 10.52
N ALA A 36 -1.15 6.68 11.49
CA ALA A 36 -1.17 5.99 12.78
C ALA A 36 -1.41 4.49 12.63
N LEU A 37 -2.34 4.10 11.75
CA LEU A 37 -2.63 2.70 11.46
C LEU A 37 -1.47 2.03 10.72
N VAL A 38 -0.89 2.70 9.72
CA VAL A 38 0.27 2.16 8.98
C VAL A 38 1.45 1.93 9.93
N MET A 39 1.70 2.86 10.86
CA MET A 39 2.73 2.70 11.89
C MET A 39 2.44 1.54 12.85
N ARG A 40 1.17 1.35 13.27
CA ARG A 40 0.75 0.18 14.06
C ARG A 40 1.00 -1.12 13.30
N ILE A 41 0.54 -1.20 12.05
CA ILE A 41 0.72 -2.38 11.19
C ILE A 41 2.21 -2.75 11.07
N VAL A 42 3.08 -1.75 10.85
CA VAL A 42 4.52 -1.98 10.71
C VAL A 42 5.14 -2.42 12.05
N PHE A 43 4.94 -1.65 13.12
CA PHE A 43 5.75 -1.78 14.34
C PHE A 43 5.15 -2.66 15.44
N GLU A 44 3.83 -2.80 15.49
CA GLU A 44 3.15 -3.60 16.50
C GLU A 44 2.79 -4.97 15.92
N ASP A 45 2.11 -4.98 14.77
CA ASP A 45 1.62 -6.22 14.17
C ASP A 45 2.72 -6.99 13.44
N CYS A 46 3.25 -6.44 12.34
CA CYS A 46 4.23 -7.16 11.52
C CYS A 46 5.56 -7.36 12.25
N LEU A 47 6.12 -6.32 12.86
CA LEU A 47 7.39 -6.46 13.58
C LEU A 47 7.25 -7.39 14.79
N GLY A 48 6.13 -7.33 15.53
CA GLY A 48 5.83 -8.25 16.62
C GLY A 48 5.81 -9.72 16.15
N TYR A 49 5.15 -9.99 15.03
CA TYR A 49 5.14 -11.32 14.43
C TYR A 49 6.54 -11.79 13.98
N ILE A 50 7.29 -10.94 13.27
CA ILE A 50 8.63 -11.29 12.78
C ILE A 50 9.59 -11.56 13.95
N ARG A 51 9.56 -10.74 15.01
CA ARG A 51 10.48 -10.87 16.15
C ARG A 51 10.12 -12.00 17.09
N ALA A 52 8.84 -12.17 17.40
CA ALA A 52 8.38 -12.99 18.52
C ALA A 52 7.33 -14.05 18.14
N GLY A 53 6.82 -14.04 16.91
CA GLY A 53 5.76 -14.95 16.48
C GLY A 53 4.38 -14.63 17.07
N THR A 54 4.21 -13.44 17.65
CA THR A 54 2.91 -12.96 18.14
C THR A 54 1.93 -12.90 16.98
N THR A 55 0.71 -13.42 17.16
CA THR A 55 -0.34 -13.32 16.13
C THR A 55 -0.59 -11.85 15.79
N PRO A 56 -0.35 -11.42 14.54
CA PRO A 56 -0.51 -10.02 14.14
C PRO A 56 -1.99 -9.66 14.00
N PHE A 57 -2.28 -8.35 13.98
CA PHE A 57 -3.60 -7.77 13.74
C PHE A 57 -4.63 -8.08 14.85
N ALA A 58 -4.17 -8.51 16.02
CA ALA A 58 -5.01 -8.68 17.18
C ALA A 58 -5.65 -7.34 17.58
N GLY A 59 -6.97 -7.34 17.81
CA GLY A 59 -7.72 -6.13 18.13
C GLY A 59 -7.90 -5.17 16.94
N LEU A 60 -7.68 -5.63 15.70
CA LEU A 60 -8.26 -5.03 14.51
C LEU A 60 -9.49 -5.83 14.09
N ASP A 61 -10.48 -5.14 13.55
CA ASP A 61 -11.63 -5.81 12.95
C ASP A 61 -11.16 -6.53 11.69
N THR A 62 -11.31 -7.86 11.68
CA THR A 62 -10.88 -8.71 10.57
C THR A 62 -12.00 -9.64 10.14
N ARG A 63 -11.94 -10.06 8.89
CA ARG A 63 -12.76 -11.13 8.33
C ARG A 63 -11.91 -12.09 7.50
N PRO A 64 -12.40 -13.30 7.22
CA PRO A 64 -11.79 -14.14 6.19
C PRO A 64 -11.61 -13.37 4.88
N ALA A 65 -10.46 -13.53 4.24
CA ALA A 65 -10.17 -12.85 2.98
C ALA A 65 -11.15 -13.30 1.88
N SER A 66 -11.70 -12.34 1.13
CA SER A 66 -12.53 -12.65 -0.05
C SER A 66 -11.71 -13.32 -1.16
N GLU A 67 -12.36 -13.88 -2.17
CA GLU A 67 -11.65 -14.45 -3.31
C GLU A 67 -10.78 -13.41 -4.04
N GLU A 68 -11.27 -12.17 -4.16
CA GLU A 68 -10.52 -11.05 -4.73
C GLU A 68 -9.29 -10.73 -3.90
N ALA A 69 -9.45 -10.66 -2.58
CA ALA A 69 -8.34 -10.45 -1.65
C ALA A 69 -7.29 -11.57 -1.77
N LEU A 70 -7.73 -12.83 -1.87
CA LEU A 70 -6.84 -13.97 -2.05
C LEU A 70 -6.12 -13.94 -3.41
N LYS A 71 -6.72 -13.40 -4.47
CA LYS A 71 -6.05 -13.25 -5.78
C LYS A 71 -4.90 -12.25 -5.72
N ALA A 72 -4.96 -11.26 -4.83
CA ALA A 72 -3.91 -10.27 -4.64
C ALA A 72 -2.70 -10.81 -3.83
N VAL A 73 -2.83 -11.95 -3.15
CA VAL A 73 -1.77 -12.53 -2.33
C VAL A 73 -1.03 -13.63 -3.09
N HIS A 74 0.31 -13.57 -3.06
CA HIS A 74 1.16 -14.54 -3.74
C HIS A 74 0.85 -15.98 -3.28
N ARG A 75 0.83 -16.93 -4.23
CA ARG A 75 0.47 -18.33 -3.96
C ARG A 75 1.27 -18.96 -2.83
N THR A 76 2.58 -18.70 -2.78
CA THR A 76 3.46 -19.21 -1.71
C THR A 76 3.04 -18.69 -0.33
N MET A 77 2.69 -17.42 -0.21
CA MET A 77 2.25 -16.84 1.07
C MET A 77 0.94 -17.47 1.55
N ARG A 78 0.01 -17.75 0.63
CA ARG A 78 -1.25 -18.46 0.95
C ARG A 78 -1.02 -19.92 1.37
N ALA A 79 0.01 -20.57 0.82
CA ALA A 79 0.33 -21.96 1.16
C ALA A 79 1.03 -22.10 2.52
N HIS A 80 1.75 -21.06 2.96
CA HIS A 80 2.62 -21.09 4.14
C HIS A 80 2.17 -20.14 5.26
N GLY A 81 0.94 -19.62 5.18
CA GLY A 81 0.49 -18.57 6.08
C GLY A 81 -1.02 -18.46 6.23
N THR A 82 -1.41 -17.51 7.06
CA THR A 82 -2.79 -17.07 7.23
C THR A 82 -3.02 -15.83 6.38
N THR A 83 -4.23 -15.66 5.85
CA THR A 83 -4.63 -14.46 5.11
C THR A 83 -5.98 -13.98 5.61
N VAL A 84 -6.06 -12.70 5.95
CA VAL A 84 -7.30 -12.05 6.42
C VAL A 84 -7.48 -10.73 5.67
N GLN A 85 -8.72 -10.26 5.66
CA GLN A 85 -9.02 -8.90 5.24
C GLN A 85 -9.29 -8.04 6.47
N LEU A 86 -8.61 -6.90 6.55
CA LEU A 86 -8.87 -5.88 7.57
C LEU A 86 -10.15 -5.13 7.18
N LEU A 87 -11.10 -5.04 8.11
CA LEU A 87 -12.41 -4.42 7.88
C LEU A 87 -12.34 -2.89 7.90
N ALA A 88 -11.26 -2.33 8.45
CA ALA A 88 -10.92 -0.92 8.35
C ALA A 88 -9.40 -0.78 8.11
N PRO A 89 -8.97 0.06 7.15
CA PRO A 89 -9.42 0.20 5.76
C PRO A 89 -8.99 -1.00 4.91
N ARG A 90 -9.49 -1.03 3.66
CA ARG A 90 -9.27 -1.85 2.43
C ARG A 90 -8.04 -2.77 2.28
N TYR A 91 -7.50 -3.33 3.35
CA TYR A 91 -6.25 -4.10 3.33
C TYR A 91 -6.52 -5.59 3.40
N VAL A 92 -5.68 -6.34 2.72
CA VAL A 92 -5.47 -7.76 2.88
C VAL A 92 -4.15 -7.93 3.58
N ALA A 93 -4.14 -8.68 4.67
CA ALA A 93 -2.93 -9.05 5.37
C ALA A 93 -2.67 -10.54 5.23
N ALA A 94 -1.41 -10.91 4.98
CA ALA A 94 -0.94 -12.28 4.95
C ALA A 94 0.33 -12.41 5.77
N TRP A 95 0.40 -13.42 6.65
CA TRP A 95 1.59 -13.70 7.45
C TRP A 95 1.80 -15.18 7.61
N GLY A 96 3.05 -15.60 7.77
CA GLY A 96 3.38 -17.02 7.85
C GLY A 96 4.87 -17.27 7.89
N GLU A 97 5.21 -18.55 7.79
CA GLU A 97 6.58 -19.04 7.83
C GLU A 97 6.85 -19.90 6.59
N ALA A 98 7.73 -19.39 5.72
CA ALA A 98 8.36 -20.14 4.64
C ALA A 98 9.64 -20.83 5.17
N PRO A 99 10.21 -21.82 4.45
CA PRO A 99 11.31 -22.65 4.96
C PRO A 99 12.52 -21.90 5.55
N ASP A 100 12.77 -20.67 5.09
CA ASP A 100 13.93 -19.84 5.45
C ASP A 100 13.55 -18.50 6.11
N ALA A 101 12.27 -18.13 6.14
CA ALA A 101 11.86 -16.80 6.58
C ALA A 101 10.42 -16.74 7.11
N ARG A 102 10.21 -15.85 8.07
CA ARG A 102 8.88 -15.33 8.38
C ARG A 102 8.57 -14.16 7.49
N PHE A 103 7.30 -14.03 7.14
CA PHE A 103 6.79 -12.91 6.37
C PHE A 103 5.53 -12.33 7.02
N CYS A 104 5.38 -11.02 6.89
CA CYS A 104 4.14 -10.28 7.14
C CYS A 104 3.96 -9.30 5.99
N VAL A 105 2.84 -9.42 5.27
CA VAL A 105 2.55 -8.64 4.08
C VAL A 105 1.19 -8.01 4.22
N VAL A 106 1.09 -6.73 3.93
CA VAL A 106 -0.19 -6.00 3.91
C VAL A 106 -0.31 -5.29 2.57
N HIS A 107 -1.43 -5.51 1.89
CA HIS A 107 -1.70 -5.01 0.54
C HIS A 107 -3.10 -4.39 0.47
N THR A 108 -3.29 -3.34 -0.31
CA THR A 108 -4.63 -2.79 -0.60
C THR A 108 -5.42 -3.69 -1.56
N VAL A 109 -6.63 -4.14 -1.19
CA VAL A 109 -7.48 -5.09 -1.98
C VAL A 109 -7.65 -4.66 -3.45
N TYR A 110 -7.78 -3.35 -3.70
CA TYR A 110 -8.23 -2.86 -5.00
C TYR A 110 -7.10 -2.45 -5.96
N GLY A 111 -5.84 -2.43 -5.53
CA GLY A 111 -4.66 -2.23 -6.38
C GLY A 111 -4.86 -1.28 -7.57
N GLU A 112 -4.48 -1.73 -8.77
CA GLU A 112 -4.56 -0.97 -10.03
C GLU A 112 -5.96 -0.89 -10.65
N ASN A 113 -6.88 -1.77 -10.22
CA ASN A 113 -8.22 -1.91 -10.82
C ASN A 113 -9.32 -1.22 -10.00
N GLY A 114 -8.94 -0.58 -8.89
CA GLY A 114 -9.83 0.11 -7.97
C GLY A 114 -10.12 1.55 -8.38
N PRO A 115 -11.12 2.19 -7.72
CA PRO A 115 -11.27 3.63 -7.75
C PRO A 115 -9.95 4.37 -7.45
N PRO A 116 -9.74 5.56 -8.03
CA PRO A 116 -8.56 6.39 -7.73
C PRO A 116 -8.39 6.57 -6.22
N GLY A 117 -7.19 6.27 -5.71
CA GLY A 117 -6.86 6.37 -4.28
C GLY A 117 -6.96 5.07 -3.49
N ASP A 118 -7.62 4.03 -4.00
CA ASP A 118 -7.75 2.75 -3.29
C ASP A 118 -6.49 1.89 -3.29
N GLY A 119 -5.54 2.18 -4.18
CA GLY A 119 -4.19 1.60 -4.14
C GLY A 119 -3.26 2.26 -3.11
N LYS A 120 -3.69 3.29 -2.38
CA LYS A 120 -2.80 4.08 -1.51
C LYS A 120 -2.87 3.65 -0.05
N LEU A 121 -1.75 3.73 0.69
CA LEU A 121 -1.68 3.51 2.13
C LEU A 121 -2.30 4.66 2.94
N GLY A 122 -2.50 5.83 2.34
CA GLY A 122 -3.03 7.01 3.05
C GLY A 122 -2.00 7.67 3.96
N VAL A 123 -0.75 7.81 3.52
CA VAL A 123 0.30 8.49 4.29
C VAL A 123 0.77 9.72 3.54
N ARG A 124 1.13 10.78 4.28
CA ARG A 124 1.82 11.93 3.70
C ARG A 124 3.25 11.51 3.34
N PRO A 125 3.72 11.67 2.10
CA PRO A 125 5.02 11.16 1.68
C PRO A 125 6.16 11.92 2.36
N GLU A 126 5.96 13.21 2.63
CA GLU A 126 6.95 14.09 3.19
C GLU A 126 7.33 13.64 4.61
N GLY A 127 8.61 13.32 4.78
CA GLY A 127 9.17 12.87 6.05
C GLY A 127 8.71 11.48 6.53
N PHE A 128 7.86 10.76 5.81
CA PHE A 128 7.31 9.49 6.29
C PHE A 128 8.39 8.44 6.53
N ILE A 129 9.32 8.26 5.58
CA ILE A 129 10.44 7.33 5.75
C ILE A 129 11.31 7.74 6.94
N ALA A 130 11.53 9.04 7.16
CA ALA A 130 12.30 9.50 8.31
C ALA A 130 11.59 9.14 9.64
N ARG A 131 10.26 9.30 9.72
CA ARG A 131 9.46 8.89 10.89
C ARG A 131 9.46 7.38 11.09
N VAL A 132 9.39 6.59 10.01
CA VAL A 132 9.52 5.12 10.06
C VAL A 132 10.91 4.73 10.60
N THR A 133 11.97 5.32 10.07
CA THR A 133 13.35 5.07 10.54
C THR A 133 13.55 5.48 12.00
N GLU A 134 13.01 6.63 12.42
CA GLU A 134 13.06 7.07 13.82
C GLU A 134 12.34 6.09 14.75
N ARG A 135 11.15 5.61 14.35
CA ARG A 135 10.40 4.63 15.13
C ARG A 135 11.07 3.26 15.16
N ALA A 136 11.71 2.84 14.07
CA ALA A 136 12.54 1.63 14.05
C ALA A 136 13.71 1.72 15.04
N ALA A 137 14.40 2.87 15.09
CA ALA A 137 15.45 3.11 16.06
C ALA A 137 14.93 3.04 17.51
N LYS A 138 13.75 3.63 17.79
CA LYS A 138 13.09 3.53 19.10
C LYS A 138 12.65 2.09 19.45
N ALA A 139 12.38 1.25 18.45
CA ALA A 139 12.11 -0.18 18.62
C ALA A 139 13.39 -1.02 18.84
N GLY A 140 14.55 -0.35 18.93
CA GLY A 140 15.85 -0.96 19.14
C GLY A 140 16.45 -1.56 17.88
N LEU A 141 16.00 -1.18 16.68
CA LEU A 141 16.57 -1.66 15.42
C LEU A 141 17.72 -0.76 14.96
N THR A 142 18.77 -1.37 14.41
CA THR A 142 19.89 -0.65 13.80
C THR A 142 19.78 -0.69 12.29
N HIS A 143 20.05 0.43 11.62
CA HIS A 143 20.01 0.50 10.16
C HIS A 143 21.15 -0.35 9.58
N ALA A 144 20.82 -1.36 8.76
CA ALA A 144 21.79 -2.33 8.27
C ALA A 144 22.49 -1.83 6.98
N GLU A 145 21.72 -1.32 6.01
CA GLU A 145 22.21 -0.74 4.74
C GLU A 145 21.13 0.16 4.14
N THR A 146 21.51 1.33 3.63
CA THR A 146 20.72 2.05 2.61
C THR A 146 21.03 1.38 1.28
N SER A 147 20.03 0.88 0.56
CA SER A 147 20.25 0.47 -0.83
C SER A 147 20.68 1.70 -1.64
N ASP A 148 21.95 1.76 -2.04
CA ASP A 148 22.50 2.80 -2.92
C ASP A 148 21.97 2.71 -4.36
N VAL A 149 21.20 1.65 -4.67
CA VAL A 149 20.53 1.46 -5.95
C VAL A 149 19.14 2.10 -5.88
N PHE A 150 18.93 3.14 -6.68
CA PHE A 150 17.63 3.78 -6.90
C PHE A 150 16.66 2.74 -7.47
N SER A 151 15.80 2.20 -6.62
CA SER A 151 14.68 1.36 -7.01
C SER A 151 13.40 2.17 -6.76
N PRO A 152 12.38 2.10 -7.65
CA PRO A 152 11.04 2.60 -7.36
C PRO A 152 10.37 1.91 -6.15
N VAL A 153 11.05 0.94 -5.56
CA VAL A 153 10.74 0.31 -4.28
C VAL A 153 11.54 0.99 -3.18
N HIS A 154 10.86 1.61 -2.22
CA HIS A 154 11.51 2.04 -0.99
C HIS A 154 11.67 0.82 -0.08
N SER A 155 12.85 0.22 -0.12
CA SER A 155 13.25 -0.81 0.83
C SER A 155 14.16 -0.23 1.88
N THR A 156 13.87 -0.53 3.15
CA THR A 156 14.72 -0.23 4.29
C THR A 156 15.04 -1.54 4.98
N ARG A 157 16.31 -1.73 5.32
CA ARG A 157 16.78 -2.93 6.00
C ARG A 157 17.31 -2.54 7.36
N TRP A 158 16.77 -3.20 8.36
CA TRP A 158 17.26 -3.10 9.72
C TRP A 158 17.79 -4.44 10.19
N ALA A 159 18.58 -4.40 11.25
CA ALA A 159 18.97 -5.58 11.99
C ALA A 159 18.65 -5.36 13.46
N GLU A 160 18.22 -6.43 14.13
CA GLU A 160 18.30 -6.44 15.59
C GLU A 160 19.78 -6.30 15.98
N PRO A 161 20.12 -5.39 16.92
CA PRO A 161 21.45 -5.33 17.50
C PRO A 161 21.64 -6.60 18.32
N GLU A 162 22.37 -7.56 17.80
CA GLU A 162 23.04 -8.53 18.66
C GLU A 162 24.28 -7.85 19.25
N THR A 163 24.65 -8.20 20.47
CA THR A 163 25.89 -7.87 21.18
C THR A 163 27.09 -7.53 20.28
N GLY A 164 27.18 -6.30 19.76
CA GLY A 164 28.24 -5.84 18.87
C GLY A 164 28.37 -6.61 17.55
N PHE A 165 29.14 -6.04 16.61
CA PHE A 165 29.52 -6.69 15.35
C PHE A 165 30.34 -7.99 15.53
N GLU A 166 30.72 -8.34 16.76
CA GLU A 166 31.68 -9.40 17.05
C GLU A 166 31.09 -10.69 17.64
N ALA A 167 29.80 -10.75 18.01
CA ALA A 167 29.28 -11.88 18.81
C ALA A 167 27.96 -12.55 18.37
N GLY A 168 27.60 -12.55 17.08
CA GLY A 168 26.48 -13.37 16.60
C GLY A 168 25.89 -12.97 15.24
N PRO A 169 25.11 -13.86 14.59
CA PRO A 169 24.51 -13.58 13.32
C PRO A 169 23.35 -12.59 13.48
N LYS A 170 23.59 -11.32 13.10
CA LYS A 170 22.59 -10.28 12.89
C LYS A 170 21.28 -10.88 12.38
N ARG A 171 20.19 -10.84 13.16
CA ARG A 171 18.85 -11.23 12.66
C ARG A 171 18.35 -10.12 11.74
N PRO A 172 18.39 -10.29 10.40
CA PRO A 172 18.01 -9.22 9.50
C PRO A 172 16.49 -9.07 9.50
N ILE A 173 16.00 -7.83 9.58
CA ILE A 173 14.60 -7.49 9.40
C ILE A 173 14.50 -6.54 8.22
N ALA A 174 13.84 -6.97 7.15
CA ALA A 174 13.61 -6.14 5.98
C ALA A 174 12.19 -5.58 6.01
N LEU A 175 12.03 -4.29 5.73
CA LEU A 175 10.76 -3.67 5.39
C LEU A 175 10.85 -3.11 3.97
N SER A 176 9.86 -3.41 3.14
CA SER A 176 9.68 -2.76 1.86
C SER A 176 8.31 -2.11 1.79
N LEU A 177 8.29 -0.86 1.35
CA LEU A 177 7.10 -0.10 1.02
C LEU A 177 7.08 0.07 -0.50
N MET A 178 6.06 -0.48 -1.14
CA MET A 178 6.00 -0.58 -2.60
C MET A 178 4.76 0.11 -3.17
N PRO A 179 4.91 0.86 -4.28
CA PRO A 179 3.78 1.32 -5.08
C PRO A 179 2.93 0.15 -5.58
N THR A 180 1.61 0.30 -5.56
CA THR A 180 0.68 -0.68 -6.14
C THR A 180 -0.18 -0.09 -7.27
N ALA A 181 0.06 1.18 -7.63
CA ALA A 181 -0.57 1.82 -8.79
C ALA A 181 0.37 1.83 -10.00
N ALA A 182 -0.20 1.61 -11.20
CA ALA A 182 0.52 1.60 -12.49
C ALA A 182 0.95 3.00 -12.99
N ASN A 183 1.10 3.98 -12.09
CA ASN A 183 1.40 5.36 -12.44
C ASN A 183 2.88 5.47 -12.81
N ALA A 184 3.22 6.34 -13.77
CA ALA A 184 4.61 6.57 -14.20
C ALA A 184 5.51 7.02 -13.03
N ASP A 185 4.93 7.74 -12.06
CA ASP A 185 5.60 8.20 -10.85
C ASP A 185 5.45 7.16 -9.75
N LYS A 186 6.27 6.10 -9.83
CA LYS A 186 6.39 5.02 -8.84
C LYS A 186 6.94 5.54 -7.49
N SER A 187 6.13 6.36 -6.83
CA SER A 187 6.49 7.14 -5.64
C SER A 187 5.82 6.56 -4.39
N LEU A 188 6.32 6.95 -3.21
CA LEU A 188 5.69 6.59 -1.92
C LEU A 188 4.23 7.03 -1.80
N LEU A 189 3.83 8.08 -2.54
CA LEU A 189 2.44 8.54 -2.59
C LEU A 189 1.48 7.47 -3.11
N ASP A 190 1.99 6.55 -3.92
CA ASP A 190 1.23 5.46 -4.53
C ASP A 190 1.54 4.11 -3.86
N ALA A 191 2.26 4.12 -2.74
CA ALA A 191 2.50 2.92 -1.94
C ALA A 191 1.18 2.32 -1.47
N GLY A 192 1.00 1.02 -1.69
CA GLY A 192 -0.15 0.23 -1.22
C GLY A 192 0.24 -1.14 -0.69
N LEU A 193 1.54 -1.43 -0.64
CA LEU A 193 2.11 -2.71 -0.23
C LEU A 193 3.17 -2.49 0.84
N ILE A 194 3.00 -3.18 1.96
CA ILE A 194 3.95 -3.30 3.08
C ILE A 194 4.42 -4.75 3.08
N VAL A 195 5.72 -4.97 2.96
CA VAL A 195 6.33 -6.31 3.07
C VAL A 195 7.36 -6.27 4.19
N MET A 196 7.17 -7.09 5.21
CA MET A 196 8.16 -7.31 6.25
C MET A 196 8.61 -8.77 6.26
N GLY A 197 9.92 -8.98 6.40
CA GLY A 197 10.50 -10.32 6.48
C GLY A 197 11.64 -10.38 7.47
N GLY A 198 11.86 -11.56 8.01
CA GLY A 198 12.98 -11.85 8.91
C GLY A 198 13.21 -13.35 9.07
N PRO A 199 14.27 -13.76 9.79
CA PRO A 199 14.61 -15.16 9.95
C PRO A 199 13.52 -15.91 10.73
N THR A 200 13.44 -17.23 10.52
CA THR A 200 12.64 -18.10 11.39
C THR A 200 13.18 -18.07 12.83
N LEU A 201 12.36 -18.41 13.83
CA LEU A 201 12.81 -18.42 15.24
C LEU A 201 13.75 -19.59 15.59
N GLY A 202 14.11 -20.43 14.62
CA GLY A 202 14.74 -21.71 14.89
C GLY A 202 13.78 -22.68 15.59
N LYS A 203 14.15 -23.96 15.66
CA LYS A 203 13.54 -24.86 16.63
C LYS A 203 14.15 -24.56 18.01
N PRO A 204 13.35 -24.58 19.09
CA PRO A 204 13.88 -24.49 20.45
C PRO A 204 14.91 -25.59 20.73
#